data_AF-A0A7C4GBD4-F1
#
_entry.id   AF-A0A7C4GBD4-F1
#
_cell.length_a   1.000
_cell.length_b   1.000
_cell.length_c   1.000
_cell.angle_alpha   90.00
_cell.angle_beta   90.00
_cell.angle_gamma   90.00
#
_symmetry.space_group_name_H-M   'P 1'
#
loop_
_entity.id
_entity.type
_entity.pdbx_description
1 polymer ?
#
loop_
_entity_poly.entity_id
_entity_poly.type
_entity_poly.pdbx_seq_one_letter_code
_entity_poly.pdbx_strand_id
1 'polypeptide(L)'
;MDEMHNLPGEAAAPASVARRSANRVAMTQGSMRLSVAAREVVRMAIVEHADFRGWDVRAVSVRPEHVHVVVRCGEEPPHGAMRKLKAWATRKLRLAGIVSRARHVWTERGSARWLWDAAAETAAVKYVLHAQGPE
;
A
#
# COMPACT_ATOMS: atom_id res chain seq x y z
N MET A 1 -19.68 4.39 4.57
CA MET A 1 -19.12 3.28 5.33
C MET A 1 -19.53 2.02 4.61
N ASP A 2 -18.61 1.09 4.38
CA ASP A 2 -18.93 -0.25 3.91
C ASP A 2 -18.15 -1.20 4.82
N GLU A 3 -18.86 -1.71 5.81
CA GLU A 3 -18.32 -2.36 7.02
C GLU A 3 -18.46 -3.89 6.96
N MET A 4 -18.66 -4.46 5.76
CA MET A 4 -19.25 -5.81 5.65
C MET A 4 -18.54 -6.80 4.70
N HIS A 5 -17.24 -6.68 4.46
CA HIS A 5 -16.53 -7.70 3.66
C HIS A 5 -15.21 -8.18 4.31
N ASN A 6 -15.29 -8.58 5.58
CA ASN A 6 -14.17 -9.18 6.32
C ASN A 6 -14.61 -10.45 7.08
N LEU A 7 -15.42 -11.31 6.44
CA LEU A 7 -15.77 -12.61 7.02
C LEU A 7 -14.59 -13.59 6.91
N PRO A 8 -14.23 -14.29 8.00
CA PRO A 8 -13.18 -15.31 8.00
C PRO A 8 -13.70 -16.63 7.41
N GLY A 9 -12.96 -17.22 6.46
CA GLY A 9 -13.24 -18.60 5.98
C GLY A 9 -13.33 -18.80 4.47
N GLU A 10 -13.40 -17.75 3.65
CA GLU A 10 -13.23 -17.90 2.20
C GLU A 10 -11.78 -17.68 1.80
N ALA A 11 -11.21 -18.63 1.05
CA ALA A 11 -9.96 -18.45 0.33
C ALA A 11 -10.15 -17.37 -0.75
N ALA A 12 -10.15 -16.11 -0.31
CA ALA A 12 -10.49 -14.98 -1.16
C ALA A 12 -9.35 -14.73 -2.15
N ALA A 13 -9.70 -14.86 -3.43
CA ALA A 13 -8.87 -14.64 -4.59
C ALA A 13 -7.89 -13.45 -4.39
N PRO A 14 -6.62 -13.59 -4.83
CA PRO A 14 -5.63 -12.53 -4.70
C PRO A 14 -6.21 -11.28 -5.36
N ALA A 15 -6.21 -10.14 -4.65
CA ALA A 15 -6.87 -8.89 -5.04
C ALA A 15 -6.81 -8.66 -6.57
N SER A 16 -7.83 -9.18 -7.27
CA SER A 16 -7.73 -9.46 -8.69
C SER A 16 -8.18 -8.23 -9.46
N VAL A 17 -7.36 -7.82 -10.43
CA VAL A 17 -7.65 -7.15 -11.73
C VAL A 17 -8.78 -6.10 -11.80
N ALA A 18 -9.97 -6.37 -11.28
CA ALA A 18 -11.16 -5.52 -11.27
C ALA A 18 -11.00 -4.15 -10.59
N ARG A 19 -10.02 -3.98 -9.69
CA ARG A 19 -9.83 -2.70 -8.95
C ARG A 19 -8.96 -1.66 -9.66
N ARG A 20 -8.24 -2.02 -10.74
CA ARG A 20 -7.47 -1.04 -11.54
C ARG A 20 -8.37 0.02 -12.15
N SER A 21 -9.55 -0.39 -12.62
CA SER A 21 -10.50 0.48 -13.32
C SER A 21 -11.24 1.44 -12.39
N ALA A 22 -11.60 0.99 -11.19
CA ALA A 22 -12.42 1.76 -10.25
C ALA A 22 -11.67 2.94 -9.60
N ASN A 23 -10.35 2.83 -9.37
CA ASN A 23 -9.56 3.88 -8.72
C ASN A 23 -9.35 5.13 -9.59
N ARG A 24 -9.53 5.04 -10.91
CA ARG A 24 -9.31 6.16 -11.85
C ARG A 24 -10.41 7.22 -11.81
N VAL A 25 -11.60 6.88 -11.32
CA VAL A 25 -12.81 7.70 -11.47
C VAL A 25 -13.02 8.70 -10.31
N ALA A 26 -12.36 8.52 -9.16
CA ALA A 26 -12.66 9.28 -7.93
C ALA A 26 -11.57 10.30 -7.52
N MET A 27 -10.87 10.93 -8.48
CA MET A 27 -9.73 11.81 -8.17
C MET A 27 -10.06 13.30 -8.38
N THR A 28 -10.02 14.09 -7.30
CA THR A 28 -10.18 15.57 -7.29
C THR A 28 -8.91 16.33 -7.70
N GLN A 29 -7.78 15.64 -7.77
CA GLN A 29 -6.49 16.11 -8.28
C GLN A 29 -5.88 14.97 -9.11
N GLY A 30 -5.25 15.28 -10.26
CA GLY A 30 -4.64 14.26 -11.11
C GLY A 30 -3.68 13.34 -10.34
N SER A 31 -3.79 12.03 -10.56
CA SER A 31 -2.99 11.02 -9.86
C SER A 31 -1.51 11.39 -9.87
N MET A 32 -0.90 11.46 -8.68
CA MET A 32 0.53 11.65 -8.60
C MET A 32 1.21 10.38 -9.10
N ARG A 33 1.92 10.48 -10.23
CA ARG A 33 2.87 9.46 -10.65
C ARG A 33 4.17 9.62 -9.85
N LEU A 34 4.57 8.55 -9.16
CA LEU A 34 5.82 8.46 -8.43
C LEU A 34 6.98 8.30 -9.43
N SER A 35 7.91 9.27 -9.44
CA SER A 35 9.18 9.16 -10.16
C SER A 35 10.04 8.02 -9.57
N VAL A 36 11.11 7.61 -10.25
CA VAL A 36 12.05 6.60 -9.73
C VAL A 36 12.57 6.99 -8.33
N ALA A 37 13.00 8.25 -8.16
CA ALA A 37 13.45 8.75 -6.87
C ALA A 37 12.35 8.74 -5.80
N ALA A 38 11.12 9.14 -6.17
CA ALA A 38 9.98 9.12 -5.26
C ALA A 38 9.65 7.68 -4.82
N ARG A 39 9.74 6.71 -5.75
CA ARG A 39 9.48 5.30 -5.45
C ARG A 39 10.47 4.73 -4.45
N GLU A 40 11.75 5.04 -4.59
CA GLU A 40 12.77 4.59 -3.63
C GLU A 40 12.55 5.19 -2.25
N VAL A 41 12.26 6.50 -2.17
CA VAL A 41 11.95 7.16 -0.90
C VAL A 41 10.72 6.54 -0.23
N VAL A 42 9.66 6.22 -0.99
CA VAL A 42 8.47 5.54 -0.46
C VAL A 42 8.83 4.14 0.05
N ARG A 43 9.60 3.36 -0.70
CA ARG A 43 10.04 2.02 -0.31
C ARG A 43 10.82 2.05 1.00
N MET A 44 11.84 2.92 1.08
CA MET A 44 12.64 3.10 2.29
C MET A 44 11.77 3.54 3.46
N ALA A 45 10.88 4.51 3.26
CA ALA A 45 10.00 5.00 4.30
C ALA A 45 9.10 3.90 4.89
N ILE A 46 8.58 2.99 4.05
CA ILE A 46 7.77 1.86 4.49
C ILE A 46 8.60 0.91 5.35
N VAL A 47 9.80 0.54 4.88
CA VAL A 47 10.68 -0.39 5.59
C VAL A 47 11.13 0.20 6.93
N GLU A 48 11.60 1.45 6.95
CA GLU A 48 12.03 2.14 8.18
C GLU A 48 10.88 2.30 9.17
N HIS A 49 9.66 2.62 8.71
CA HIS A 49 8.53 2.76 9.62
C HIS A 49 8.10 1.43 10.20
N ALA A 50 8.11 0.38 9.40
CA ALA A 50 7.81 -0.96 9.88
C ALA A 50 8.83 -1.41 10.93
N ASP A 51 10.12 -1.22 10.66
CA ASP A 51 11.20 -1.52 11.60
C ASP A 51 11.04 -0.76 12.93
N PHE A 52 10.80 0.55 12.87
CA PHE A 52 10.51 1.38 14.05
C PHE A 52 9.31 0.89 14.87
N ARG A 53 8.33 0.24 14.23
CA ARG A 53 7.12 -0.28 14.86
C ARG A 53 7.24 -1.76 15.27
N GLY A 54 8.36 -2.42 14.99
CA GLY A 54 8.52 -3.86 15.17
C GLY A 54 7.63 -4.70 14.25
N TRP A 55 7.27 -4.17 13.08
CA TRP A 55 6.47 -4.86 12.07
C TRP A 55 7.36 -5.61 11.07
N ASP A 56 6.94 -6.81 10.67
CA ASP A 56 7.67 -7.64 9.72
C ASP A 56 7.12 -7.43 8.29
N VAL A 57 7.92 -6.77 7.46
CA VAL A 57 7.59 -6.52 6.05
C VAL A 57 7.91 -7.76 5.23
N ARG A 58 6.86 -8.41 4.71
CA ARG A 58 6.99 -9.62 3.91
C ARG A 58 7.24 -9.33 2.43
N ALA A 59 6.63 -8.24 1.93
CA ALA A 59 6.84 -7.78 0.55
C ALA A 59 6.44 -6.31 0.38
N VAL A 60 7.16 -5.58 -0.48
CA VAL A 60 6.82 -4.20 -0.90
C VAL A 60 7.06 -4.06 -2.40
N SER A 61 6.08 -3.48 -3.10
CA SER A 61 6.19 -3.08 -4.50
C SER A 61 5.68 -1.66 -4.67
N VAL A 62 6.55 -0.76 -5.10
CA VAL A 62 6.23 0.66 -5.32
C VAL A 62 6.25 0.91 -6.83
N ARG A 63 5.06 1.09 -7.42
CA ARG A 63 4.86 1.41 -8.83
C ARG A 63 4.65 2.91 -9.01
N PRO A 64 4.67 3.43 -10.26
CA PRO A 64 4.38 4.83 -10.51
C PRO A 64 3.01 5.26 -9.96
N GLU A 65 2.00 4.40 -10.00
CA GLU A 65 0.63 4.76 -9.60
C GLU A 65 0.11 4.04 -8.36
N HIS A 66 0.75 2.92 -7.98
CA HIS A 66 0.25 2.03 -6.94
C HIS A 66 1.36 1.51 -6.03
N VAL A 67 1.03 1.36 -4.75
CA VAL A 67 1.93 0.76 -3.76
C VAL A 67 1.24 -0.44 -3.14
N HIS A 68 1.91 -1.58 -3.15
CA HIS A 68 1.47 -2.80 -2.50
C HIS A 68 2.44 -3.19 -1.40
N VAL A 69 1.90 -3.54 -0.24
CA VAL A 69 2.66 -3.95 0.94
C VAL A 69 1.98 -5.16 1.57
N VAL A 70 2.77 -6.19 1.89
CA VAL A 70 2.39 -7.27 2.80
C VAL A 70 3.23 -7.10 4.04
N VAL A 71 2.57 -6.93 5.19
CA VAL A 71 3.23 -6.64 6.47
C VAL A 71 2.48 -7.35 7.59
N ARG A 72 3.23 -7.94 8.53
CA ARG A 72 2.70 -8.43 9.80
C ARG A 72 2.82 -7.30 10.81
N CYS A 73 1.68 -6.79 11.26
CA CYS A 73 1.60 -5.57 12.09
C CYS A 73 0.96 -5.80 13.47
N GLY A 74 0.97 -7.06 13.94
CA GLY A 74 0.36 -7.44 15.22
C GLY A 74 -1.13 -7.14 15.25
N GLU A 75 -1.58 -6.48 16.31
CA GLU A 75 -2.99 -6.10 16.51
C GLU A 75 -3.42 -4.84 15.74
N GLU A 76 -2.50 -4.20 15.00
CA GLU A 76 -2.83 -2.99 14.25
C GLU A 76 -3.87 -3.26 13.14
N PRO A 77 -5.02 -2.58 13.14
CA PRO A 77 -6.02 -2.77 12.08
C PRO A 77 -5.46 -2.41 10.69
N PRO A 78 -5.86 -3.11 9.60
CA PRO A 78 -5.24 -2.94 8.28
C PRO A 78 -5.31 -1.50 7.75
N HIS A 79 -6.45 -0.82 7.94
CA HIS A 79 -6.61 0.59 7.57
C HIS A 79 -5.76 1.53 8.45
N GLY A 80 -5.53 1.17 9.71
CA GLY A 80 -4.62 1.87 10.62
C GLY A 80 -3.17 1.78 10.16
N ALA A 81 -2.71 0.57 9.84
CA ALA A 81 -1.39 0.32 9.26
C ALA A 81 -1.18 1.10 7.95
N MET A 82 -2.15 1.01 7.02
CA MET A 82 -2.09 1.74 5.75
C MET A 82 -1.98 3.26 5.96
N ARG A 83 -2.77 3.85 6.86
CA ARG A 83 -2.73 5.29 7.15
C ARG A 83 -1.37 5.72 7.68
N LYS A 84 -0.78 4.93 8.59
CA LYS A 84 0.55 5.18 9.16
C LYS A 84 1.65 5.13 8.11
N LEU A 85 1.64 4.11 7.25
CA LEU A 85 2.58 3.97 6.13
C LEU A 85 2.45 5.16 5.14
N LYS A 86 1.23 5.52 4.73
CA LYS A 86 0.98 6.70 3.86
C LYS A 86 1.51 7.99 4.48
N ALA A 87 1.25 8.21 5.77
CA ALA A 87 1.71 9.41 6.47
C ALA A 87 3.24 9.49 6.53
N TRP A 88 3.91 8.38 6.87
CA TRP A 88 5.37 8.34 6.96
C TRP A 88 6.05 8.52 5.60
N ALA A 89 5.55 7.86 4.56
CA ALA A 89 6.02 8.05 3.19
C ALA A 89 5.85 9.50 2.72
N THR A 90 4.71 10.14 3.02
CA THR A 90 4.46 11.56 2.71
C THR A 90 5.47 12.46 3.41
N ARG A 91 5.77 12.19 4.70
CA ARG A 91 6.77 12.93 5.47
C ARG A 91 8.14 12.83 4.82
N LYS A 92 8.59 11.62 4.45
CA LYS A 92 9.90 11.40 3.83
C LYS A 92 10.02 12.03 2.44
N LEU A 93 8.98 11.92 1.61
CA LEU A 93 8.92 12.59 0.30
C LEU A 93 9.05 14.12 0.42
N ARG A 94 8.42 14.72 1.43
CA ARG A 94 8.52 16.16 1.70
C ARG A 94 9.89 16.56 2.22
N LEU A 95 10.47 15.77 3.12
CA LEU A 95 11.83 15.99 3.64
C LEU A 95 12.89 15.89 2.54
N ALA A 96 12.69 14.99 1.58
CA ALA A 96 13.56 14.85 0.42
C ALA A 96 13.35 15.95 -0.66
N GLY A 97 12.43 16.89 -0.44
CA GLY A 97 12.11 17.95 -1.42
C GLY A 97 11.42 17.46 -2.69
N ILE A 98 11.02 16.18 -2.77
CA ILE A 98 10.41 15.56 -3.95
C ILE A 98 8.98 16.04 -4.16
N VAL A 99 8.27 16.30 -3.05
CA VAL A 99 6.88 16.74 -3.07
C VAL A 99 6.70 17.98 -2.21
N SER A 100 5.99 18.98 -2.75
CA SER A 100 5.65 20.19 -2.00
C SER A 100 4.65 19.90 -0.87
N ARG A 101 4.57 20.79 0.12
CA ARG A 101 3.61 20.66 1.24
C ARG A 101 2.16 20.65 0.76
N ALA A 102 1.84 21.40 -0.30
CA ALA A 102 0.49 21.55 -0.85
C ALA A 102 0.03 20.37 -1.73
N ARG A 103 0.95 19.51 -2.19
CA ARG A 103 0.61 18.41 -3.10
C ARG A 103 0.10 17.19 -2.32
N HIS A 104 -1.06 16.68 -2.74
CA HIS A 104 -1.59 15.40 -2.29
C HIS A 104 -0.83 14.25 -2.97
N VAL A 105 -0.26 13.35 -2.17
CA VAL A 105 0.52 12.18 -2.65
C VAL A 105 -0.38 10.96 -2.86
N TRP A 106 -1.32 10.75 -1.94
CA TRP A 106 -2.18 9.57 -1.91
C TRP A 106 -3.63 9.96 -2.11
N THR A 107 -4.41 9.06 -2.70
CA THR A 107 -5.86 9.08 -2.54
C THR A 107 -6.21 8.88 -1.06
N GLU A 108 -7.34 9.44 -0.63
CA GLU A 108 -7.81 9.33 0.75
C GLU A 108 -8.00 7.85 1.15
N ARG A 109 -8.64 7.07 0.25
CA ARG A 109 -8.92 5.65 0.47
C ARG A 109 -7.83 4.73 -0.09
N GLY A 110 -7.90 3.47 0.29
CA GLY A 110 -7.05 2.41 -0.22
C GLY A 110 -7.59 1.06 0.24
N SER A 111 -7.12 -0.01 -0.39
CA SER A 111 -7.51 -1.37 -0.03
C SER A 111 -6.57 -1.89 1.06
N ALA A 112 -7.13 -2.30 2.20
CA ALA A 112 -6.39 -2.95 3.28
C ALA A 112 -7.27 -4.04 3.88
N ARG A 113 -6.70 -5.22 4.12
CA ARG A 113 -7.41 -6.37 4.68
C ARG A 113 -6.47 -7.24 5.51
N TRP A 114 -7.04 -8.07 6.37
CA TRP A 114 -6.31 -9.13 7.05
C TRP A 114 -6.00 -10.28 6.09
N LEU A 115 -4.89 -10.96 6.36
CA LEU A 115 -4.53 -12.24 5.76
C LEU A 115 -4.51 -13.25 6.91
N TRP A 116 -5.47 -14.16 6.91
CA TRP A 116 -5.78 -15.01 8.08
C TRP A 116 -4.94 -16.28 8.14
N ASP A 117 -4.38 -16.72 7.02
CA ASP A 117 -3.61 -17.96 6.92
C ASP A 117 -2.32 -17.78 6.11
N ALA A 118 -1.40 -18.73 6.27
CA ALA A 118 -0.09 -18.71 5.64
C ALA A 118 -0.15 -18.83 4.11
N ALA A 119 -1.19 -19.47 3.56
CA ALA A 119 -1.37 -19.62 2.11
C ALA A 119 -1.78 -18.27 1.49
N ALA A 120 -2.68 -17.54 2.14
CA ALA A 120 -3.10 -16.20 1.78
C ALA A 120 -1.93 -15.20 1.89
N GLU A 121 -1.11 -15.29 2.94
CA GLU A 121 0.13 -14.52 3.06
C GLU A 121 1.07 -14.82 1.88
N THR A 122 1.37 -16.10 1.64
CA THR A 122 2.29 -16.53 0.57
C THR A 122 1.80 -16.08 -0.80
N ALA A 123 0.51 -16.22 -1.10
CA ALA A 123 -0.09 -15.77 -2.35
C ALA A 123 0.01 -14.24 -2.51
N ALA A 124 -0.23 -13.48 -1.43
CA ALA A 124 -0.09 -12.03 -1.45
C ALA A 124 1.38 -11.61 -1.67
N VAL A 125 2.33 -12.24 -0.99
CA VAL A 125 3.77 -11.99 -1.17
C VAL A 125 4.19 -12.26 -2.61
N LYS A 126 3.81 -13.42 -3.17
CA LYS A 126 4.09 -13.75 -4.57
C LYS A 126 3.49 -12.71 -5.53
N TYR A 127 2.26 -12.28 -5.28
CA TYR A 127 1.64 -11.22 -6.08
C TYR A 127 2.44 -9.91 -6.00
N VAL A 128 2.83 -9.46 -4.81
CA VAL A 128 3.57 -8.21 -4.65
C VAL A 128 4.94 -8.26 -5.32
N LEU A 129 5.66 -9.38 -5.19
CA LEU A 129 7.00 -9.56 -5.78
C LEU A 129 6.97 -9.81 -7.29
N HIS A 130 5.97 -10.53 -7.80
CA HIS A 130 5.95 -11.02 -9.18
C HIS A 130 4.85 -10.45 -10.06
N ALA A 131 3.98 -9.55 -9.57
CA ALA A 131 3.03 -8.86 -10.44
C ALA A 131 3.81 -8.07 -11.50
N GLN A 132 3.95 -8.62 -12.69
CA GLN A 132 4.45 -7.93 -13.87
C GLN A 132 3.27 -7.16 -14.45
N GLY A 133 2.96 -5.99 -13.89
CA GLY A 133 2.05 -5.02 -14.52
C GLY A 133 2.86 -4.04 -15.38
N PRO A 134 2.33 -3.56 -16.51
CA PRO A 134 3.08 -2.77 -17.49
C PRO A 134 3.68 -1.50 -16.86
N GLU A 135 4.85 -1.12 -17.37
CA GLU A 135 5.71 -0.01 -16.92
C GLU A 135 5.01 1.35 -16.83
#